data_AF-A0A368YX55-F1
#
_entry.id   AF-A0A368YX55-F1
#
_cell.length_a   1.000
_cell.length_b   1.000
_cell.length_c   1.000
_cell.angle_alpha   90.00
_cell.angle_beta   90.00
_cell.angle_gamma   90.00
#
_symmetry.space_group_name_H-M   'P 1'
#
loop_
_entity.id
_entity.type
_entity.pdbx_description
1 polymer ?
#
loop_
_entity_poly.entity_id
_entity_poly.type
_entity_poly.pdbx_seq_one_letter_code
_entity_poly.pdbx_strand_id
1 'polypeptide(L)'
;MVYMRLPVPHFHHIVAAGLILSGQGMEGAQAQTLPGAGALVWKVQSQGESQQGETDRGATGDAISGPVETPEMTAEARLREREDLDLLFAELAQPEGETWARAETDILRIWSRSGSAAMDLLYKRGETALDAGDTAGAIGHLTALTDHAPDFPAGWHLRAVAFYLNGDFGPALADLGQVLALEPRHFAALTQLGTMLEEMGDNRRALEAYRESLKIHPHQQDAADAVKRLEQETQGTDA
;
A
#
# COMPACT_ATOMS: atom_id res chain seq x y z
N MET A 1 -30.87 23.00 -15.58
CA MET A 1 -30.18 22.06 -14.68
C MET A 1 -28.75 21.93 -15.18
N VAL A 2 -27.80 22.52 -14.45
CA VAL A 2 -26.37 22.51 -14.80
C VAL A 2 -25.73 21.38 -14.00
N TYR A 3 -25.28 20.32 -14.68
CA TYR A 3 -24.51 19.26 -14.03
C TYR A 3 -23.09 19.78 -13.78
N MET A 4 -22.77 20.00 -12.51
CA MET A 4 -21.44 20.33 -12.02
C MET A 4 -20.62 19.04 -12.00
N ARG A 5 -19.76 18.88 -13.02
CA ARG A 5 -18.81 17.76 -13.15
C ARG A 5 -17.74 17.93 -12.07
N LEU A 6 -17.83 17.17 -10.98
CA LEU A 6 -16.79 17.14 -9.95
C LEU A 6 -15.51 16.53 -10.54
N PRO A 7 -14.32 17.08 -10.24
CA PRO A 7 -13.06 16.52 -10.71
C PRO A 7 -12.80 15.17 -10.05
N VAL A 8 -12.53 14.15 -10.88
CA VAL A 8 -12.06 12.83 -10.45
C VAL A 8 -10.60 12.99 -10.03
N PRO A 9 -10.18 12.61 -8.80
CA PRO A 9 -8.78 12.67 -8.42
C PRO A 9 -7.97 11.75 -9.33
N HIS A 10 -6.98 12.32 -10.02
CA HIS A 10 -6.10 11.60 -10.95
C HIS A 10 -5.09 10.77 -10.16
N PHE A 11 -5.39 9.49 -9.92
CA PHE A 11 -4.44 8.51 -9.36
C PHE A 11 -3.26 8.19 -10.30
N HIS A 12 -3.23 8.74 -11.51
CA HIS A 12 -2.20 8.46 -12.52
C HIS A 12 -0.89 9.27 -12.39
N HIS A 13 -0.75 10.17 -11.41
CA HIS A 13 0.44 11.04 -11.38
C HIS A 13 1.60 10.57 -10.51
N ILE A 14 1.41 9.64 -9.57
CA ILE A 14 2.52 9.17 -8.72
C ILE A 14 3.39 8.11 -9.45
N VAL A 15 2.86 7.42 -10.46
CA VAL A 15 3.61 6.39 -11.21
C VAL A 15 4.61 7.00 -12.22
N ALA A 16 4.52 8.30 -12.52
CA ALA A 16 5.34 8.96 -13.55
C ALA A 16 6.56 9.74 -13.02
N ALA A 17 7.07 9.43 -11.83
CA ALA A 17 8.29 10.04 -11.29
C ALA A 17 9.55 9.16 -11.46
N GLY A 18 9.70 8.53 -12.63
CA GLY A 18 10.97 7.99 -13.09
C GLY A 18 11.82 9.09 -13.71
N LEU A 19 12.52 9.89 -12.89
CA LEU A 19 13.51 10.86 -13.38
C LEU A 19 14.89 10.63 -12.73
N ILE A 20 15.71 9.89 -13.47
CA ILE A 20 17.18 9.89 -13.56
C ILE A 20 17.89 10.81 -12.54
N LEU A 21 18.49 10.21 -11.51
CA LEU A 21 19.55 10.84 -10.72
C LEU A 21 20.83 10.02 -10.80
N SER A 22 21.71 10.52 -11.66
CA SER A 22 23.11 10.13 -11.81
C SER A 22 23.84 10.13 -10.47
N GLY A 23 24.61 9.06 -10.25
CA GLY A 23 25.19 8.73 -8.96
C GLY A 23 26.24 9.69 -8.40
N GLN A 24 26.44 9.54 -7.09
CA GLN A 24 27.69 9.84 -6.40
C GLN A 24 27.72 9.17 -5.01
N GLY A 25 28.68 8.25 -4.83
CA GLY A 25 29.47 8.08 -3.61
C GLY A 25 28.81 7.43 -2.38
N MET A 26 28.78 6.10 -2.35
CA MET A 26 28.62 5.30 -1.13
C MET A 26 29.99 5.02 -0.48
N GLU A 27 30.24 5.53 0.72
CA GLU A 27 31.29 5.01 1.61
C GLU A 27 30.76 4.92 3.05
N GLY A 28 30.82 3.72 3.64
CA GLY A 28 30.80 3.55 5.09
C GLY A 28 29.67 2.70 5.68
N ALA A 29 29.56 1.42 5.32
CA ALA A 29 28.78 0.46 6.11
C ALA A 29 29.67 -0.74 6.48
N GLN A 30 29.90 -0.94 7.78
CA GLN A 30 30.58 -2.12 8.32
C GLN A 30 29.55 -3.20 8.66
N ALA A 31 29.79 -4.40 8.15
CA ALA A 31 29.01 -5.59 8.46
C ALA A 31 29.39 -6.15 9.82
N GLN A 32 28.39 -6.47 10.66
CA GLN A 32 28.55 -7.40 11.77
C GLN A 32 27.53 -8.52 11.62
N THR A 33 28.04 -9.73 11.49
CA THR A 33 27.28 -10.98 11.47
C THR A 33 26.93 -11.40 12.89
N LEU A 34 25.65 -11.69 13.16
CA LEU A 34 25.25 -12.47 14.34
C LEU A 34 24.45 -13.71 13.92
N PRO A 35 24.69 -14.86 14.55
CA PRO A 35 24.08 -16.14 14.21
C PRO A 35 22.71 -16.31 14.88
N GLY A 36 21.83 -17.07 14.24
CA GLY A 36 20.73 -17.77 14.91
C GLY A 36 19.36 -17.17 14.68
N ALA A 37 18.61 -17.80 13.77
CA ALA A 37 17.19 -17.56 13.54
C ALA A 37 16.33 -17.97 14.74
N GLY A 38 15.22 -17.26 14.95
CA GLY A 38 14.05 -17.77 15.65
C GLY A 38 13.47 -16.83 16.70
N ALA A 39 12.48 -16.03 16.30
CA ALA A 39 11.54 -15.27 17.13
C ALA A 39 12.09 -14.08 17.92
N LEU A 40 11.64 -12.88 17.53
CA LEU A 40 11.75 -11.66 18.34
C LEU A 40 10.50 -11.54 19.22
N VAL A 41 10.66 -11.86 20.51
CA VAL A 41 9.76 -11.45 21.59
C VAL A 41 10.35 -10.18 22.21
N TRP A 42 9.64 -9.06 22.12
CA TRP A 42 10.05 -7.84 22.83
C TRP A 42 9.64 -7.94 24.30
N LYS A 43 10.59 -7.69 25.22
CA LYS A 43 10.34 -7.64 26.66
C LYS A 43 10.62 -6.22 27.14
N VAL A 44 9.57 -5.50 27.51
CA VAL A 44 9.67 -4.16 28.12
C VAL A 44 10.11 -4.31 29.58
N GLN A 45 11.22 -3.68 29.95
CA GLN A 45 11.61 -3.49 31.34
C GLN A 45 10.90 -2.24 31.87
N SER A 46 9.88 -2.44 32.71
CA SER A 46 9.31 -1.37 33.53
C SER A 46 10.18 -1.19 34.78
N GLN A 47 10.88 -0.06 34.88
CA GLN A 47 11.37 0.42 36.17
C GLN A 47 10.21 1.10 36.91
N GLY A 48 9.99 0.69 38.15
CA GLY A 48 8.93 1.19 38.99
C GLY A 48 9.27 2.55 39.58
N GLU A 49 8.31 3.46 39.56
CA GLU A 49 8.22 4.56 40.50
C GLU A 49 6.82 4.59 41.08
N SER A 50 6.76 4.25 42.37
CA SER A 50 5.63 4.42 43.25
C SER A 50 5.64 5.84 43.81
N GLN A 51 4.53 6.56 43.69
CA GLN A 51 4.15 7.58 44.67
C GLN A 51 2.63 7.59 44.86
N GLN A 52 2.27 7.34 46.12
CA GLN A 52 0.93 7.44 46.68
C GLN A 52 0.54 8.90 46.88
N GLY A 53 -0.72 9.23 46.65
CA GLY A 53 -1.29 10.55 46.90
C GLY A 53 -2.82 10.48 46.82
N GLU A 54 -3.40 10.05 47.92
CA GLU A 54 -4.83 9.96 48.19
C GLU A 54 -5.46 11.36 48.32
N THR A 55 -6.66 11.59 47.75
CA THR A 55 -7.87 11.93 48.53
C THR A 55 -9.10 12.13 47.64
N ASP A 56 -10.14 11.42 48.10
CA ASP A 56 -11.57 11.44 47.84
C ASP A 56 -12.25 12.82 47.64
N ARG A 57 -13.17 12.92 46.65
CA ARG A 57 -14.59 13.23 46.88
C ARG A 57 -15.41 13.20 45.60
N GLY A 58 -16.58 12.56 45.72
CA GLY A 58 -17.46 12.17 44.64
C GLY A 58 -18.15 13.30 43.87
N ALA A 59 -18.45 12.96 42.62
CA ALA A 59 -19.54 13.53 41.86
C ALA A 59 -20.34 12.36 41.27
N THR A 60 -21.64 12.45 41.50
CA THR A 60 -22.70 11.50 41.21
C THR A 60 -22.83 11.20 39.73
N GLY A 61 -23.32 9.99 39.45
CA GLY A 61 -23.39 9.44 38.11
C GLY A 61 -24.25 10.23 37.13
N ASP A 62 -23.87 10.12 35.86
CA ASP A 62 -24.82 9.64 34.89
C ASP A 62 -24.10 8.66 33.96
N ALA A 63 -24.62 7.44 33.94
CA ALA A 63 -24.08 6.32 33.20
C ALA A 63 -24.44 6.50 31.72
N ILE A 64 -23.50 6.99 30.93
CA ILE A 64 -23.41 6.73 29.50
C ILE A 64 -22.27 5.75 29.25
N SER A 65 -22.39 4.58 29.88
CA SER A 65 -21.63 3.37 29.52
C SER A 65 -22.49 2.52 28.59
N GLY A 66 -22.68 3.00 27.37
CA GLY A 66 -22.82 2.11 26.23
C GLY A 66 -21.42 1.91 25.65
N PRO A 67 -21.06 0.70 25.15
CA PRO A 67 -19.91 0.62 24.27
C PRO A 67 -20.17 1.62 23.13
N VAL A 68 -19.27 2.59 22.95
CA VAL A 68 -19.21 3.34 21.70
C VAL A 68 -18.76 2.32 20.67
N GLU A 69 -19.72 1.60 20.11
CA GLU A 69 -19.53 0.87 18.86
C GLU A 69 -19.21 1.95 17.83
N THR A 70 -17.93 2.29 17.69
CA THR A 70 -17.44 2.78 16.41
C THR A 70 -17.98 1.82 15.36
N PRO A 71 -18.58 2.29 14.26
CA PRO A 71 -19.26 1.42 13.31
C PRO A 71 -18.22 0.52 12.64
N GLU A 72 -17.92 -0.61 13.28
CA GLU A 72 -17.10 -1.65 12.74
C GLU A 72 -17.89 -2.27 11.58
N MET A 73 -17.28 -2.36 10.41
CA MET A 73 -17.94 -2.86 9.21
C MET A 73 -18.54 -4.24 9.48
N THR A 74 -19.86 -4.40 9.38
CA THR A 74 -20.49 -5.68 9.76
C THR A 74 -19.99 -6.82 8.87
N ALA A 75 -20.04 -8.06 9.37
CA ALA A 75 -19.64 -9.24 8.57
C ALA A 75 -20.40 -9.32 7.24
N GLU A 76 -21.68 -8.92 7.23
CA GLU A 76 -22.50 -8.81 6.03
C GLU A 76 -22.00 -7.73 5.06
N ALA A 77 -21.60 -6.56 5.58
CA ALA A 77 -21.03 -5.49 4.76
C ALA A 77 -19.69 -5.91 4.13
N ARG A 78 -18.84 -6.61 4.90
CA ARG A 78 -17.59 -7.19 4.40
C ARG A 78 -17.81 -8.23 3.29
N LEU A 79 -18.84 -9.07 3.44
CA LEU A 79 -19.20 -10.05 2.41
C LEU A 79 -19.67 -9.37 1.13
N ARG A 80 -20.57 -8.38 1.23
CA ARG A 80 -21.04 -7.61 0.07
C ARG A 80 -19.90 -6.89 -0.64
N GLU A 81 -18.99 -6.26 0.09
CA GLU A 81 -17.83 -5.60 -0.50
C GLU A 81 -16.91 -6.58 -1.24
N ARG A 82 -16.73 -7.81 -0.73
CA ARG A 82 -16.01 -8.87 -1.44
C ARG A 82 -16.72 -9.31 -2.72
N GLU A 83 -18.03 -9.52 -2.67
CA GLU A 83 -18.83 -9.87 -3.85
C GLU A 83 -18.79 -8.75 -4.91
N ASP A 84 -18.89 -7.49 -4.47
CA ASP A 84 -18.75 -6.32 -5.33
C ASP A 84 -17.36 -6.27 -5.98
N LEU A 85 -16.29 -6.53 -5.21
CA LEU A 85 -14.92 -6.60 -5.75
C LEU A 85 -14.77 -7.71 -6.80
N ASP A 86 -15.32 -8.89 -6.56
CA ASP A 86 -15.24 -10.01 -7.51
C ASP A 86 -15.90 -9.67 -8.85
N LEU A 87 -17.05 -8.99 -8.82
CA LEU A 87 -17.73 -8.50 -10.02
C LEU A 87 -16.91 -7.43 -10.74
N LEU A 88 -16.34 -6.48 -9.99
CA LEU A 88 -15.50 -5.43 -10.55
C LEU A 88 -14.23 -6.00 -11.20
N PHE A 89 -13.61 -7.01 -10.61
CA PHE A 89 -12.47 -7.69 -11.23
C PHE A 89 -12.85 -8.44 -12.50
N ALA A 90 -14.02 -9.09 -12.53
CA ALA A 90 -14.51 -9.74 -13.73
C ALA A 90 -14.78 -8.74 -14.86
N GLU A 91 -15.22 -7.52 -14.52
CA GLU A 91 -15.38 -6.42 -15.47
C GLU A 91 -14.04 -5.84 -15.92
N LEU A 92 -13.10 -5.62 -14.99
CA LEU A 92 -11.75 -5.11 -15.25
C LEU A 92 -10.95 -6.01 -16.23
N ALA A 93 -11.14 -7.33 -16.11
CA ALA A 93 -10.44 -8.31 -16.94
C ALA A 93 -10.95 -8.37 -18.39
N GLN A 94 -12.05 -7.70 -18.74
CA GLN A 94 -12.61 -7.74 -20.09
C GLN A 94 -11.77 -6.90 -21.07
N PRO A 95 -11.17 -7.49 -22.13
CA PRO A 95 -10.25 -6.78 -23.03
C PRO A 95 -10.92 -5.73 -23.93
N GLU A 96 -12.22 -5.85 -24.17
CA GLU A 96 -12.97 -5.03 -25.13
C GLU A 96 -14.07 -4.17 -24.47
N GLY A 97 -14.15 -4.17 -23.14
CA GLY A 97 -15.20 -3.44 -22.41
C GLY A 97 -14.91 -1.94 -22.35
N GLU A 98 -15.85 -1.07 -22.68
CA GLU A 98 -15.68 0.39 -22.44
C GLU A 98 -15.74 0.75 -20.94
N THR A 99 -16.07 -0.21 -20.08
CA THR A 99 -16.38 0.01 -18.67
C THR A 99 -15.27 -0.39 -17.70
N TRP A 100 -14.17 -1.00 -18.17
CA TRP A 100 -13.05 -1.41 -17.31
C TRP A 100 -12.49 -0.24 -16.50
N ALA A 101 -12.44 0.97 -17.07
CA ALA A 101 -11.93 2.16 -16.38
C ALA A 101 -12.82 2.57 -15.20
N ARG A 102 -14.14 2.32 -15.30
CA ARG A 102 -15.06 2.51 -14.19
C ARG A 102 -14.83 1.44 -13.13
N ALA A 103 -14.67 0.19 -13.53
CA ALA A 103 -14.39 -0.91 -12.60
C ALA A 103 -13.09 -0.67 -11.83
N GLU A 104 -12.03 -0.23 -12.52
CA GLU A 104 -10.76 0.19 -11.91
C GLU A 104 -10.99 1.30 -10.87
N THR A 105 -11.70 2.36 -11.25
CA THR A 105 -12.01 3.48 -10.34
C THR A 105 -12.75 3.01 -9.09
N ASP A 106 -13.72 2.10 -9.25
CA ASP A 106 -14.50 1.58 -8.13
C ASP A 106 -13.68 0.64 -7.24
N ILE A 107 -12.78 -0.17 -7.79
CA ILE A 107 -11.83 -0.99 -7.03
C ILE A 107 -10.91 -0.10 -6.20
N LEU A 108 -10.28 0.91 -6.80
CA LEU A 108 -9.40 1.85 -6.10
C LEU A 108 -10.14 2.62 -4.99
N ARG A 109 -11.42 2.96 -5.23
CA ARG A 109 -12.28 3.59 -4.22
C ARG A 109 -12.59 2.65 -3.06
N ILE A 110 -12.78 1.35 -3.32
CA ILE A 110 -12.97 0.35 -2.26
C ILE A 110 -11.67 0.18 -1.46
N TRP A 111 -10.54 -0.04 -2.14
CA TRP A 111 -9.24 -0.22 -1.49
C TRP A 111 -8.74 0.98 -0.70
N SER A 112 -9.19 2.20 -1.00
CA SER A 112 -8.82 3.40 -0.24
C SER A 112 -9.64 3.60 1.05
N ARG A 113 -10.60 2.72 1.35
CA ARG A 113 -11.44 2.79 2.54
C ARG A 113 -11.05 1.69 3.52
N SER A 114 -10.52 2.08 4.66
CA SER A 114 -10.17 1.16 5.75
C SER A 114 -11.39 0.72 6.58
N GLY A 115 -12.52 1.42 6.44
CA GLY A 115 -13.66 1.29 7.36
C GLY A 115 -13.54 2.15 8.62
N SER A 116 -12.44 2.90 8.80
CA SER A 116 -12.23 3.83 9.90
C SER A 116 -11.87 5.22 9.38
N ALA A 117 -12.71 6.22 9.68
CA ALA A 117 -12.46 7.60 9.27
C ALA A 117 -11.11 8.16 9.78
N ALA A 118 -10.65 7.68 10.94
CA ALA A 118 -9.35 8.07 11.48
C ALA A 118 -8.19 7.50 10.65
N MET A 119 -8.31 6.25 10.20
CA MET A 119 -7.31 5.59 9.37
C MET A 119 -7.33 6.14 7.94
N ASP A 120 -8.52 6.39 7.39
CA ASP A 120 -8.69 7.04 6.09
C ASP A 120 -8.05 8.45 6.08
N LEU A 121 -8.09 9.16 7.21
CA LEU A 121 -7.40 10.45 7.36
C LEU A 121 -5.87 10.30 7.34
N LEU A 122 -5.31 9.28 8.00
CA LEU A 122 -3.87 8.99 7.94
C LEU A 122 -3.44 8.61 6.53
N TYR A 123 -4.23 7.78 5.84
CA TYR A 123 -4.01 7.43 4.44
C TYR A 123 -3.97 8.69 3.57
N LYS A 124 -4.97 9.57 3.70
CA LYS A 124 -5.06 10.80 2.91
C LYS A 124 -3.90 11.76 3.18
N ARG A 125 -3.42 11.85 4.42
CA ARG A 125 -2.25 12.65 4.77
C ARG A 125 -0.97 12.07 4.16
N GLY A 126 -0.79 10.76 4.19
CA GLY A 126 0.30 10.07 3.52
C GLY A 126 0.32 10.36 2.01
N GLU A 127 -0.85 10.25 1.36
CA GLU A 127 -1.01 10.58 -0.07
C GLU A 127 -0.65 12.03 -0.36
N THR A 128 -1.19 12.97 0.43
CA THR A 128 -0.91 14.41 0.26
C THR A 128 0.58 14.73 0.47
N ALA A 129 1.25 14.04 1.39
CA ALA A 129 2.68 14.21 1.62
C ALA A 129 3.51 13.69 0.43
N LEU A 130 3.12 12.57 -0.18
CA LEU A 130 3.76 12.06 -1.41
C LEU A 130 3.56 13.02 -2.59
N ASP A 131 2.35 13.55 -2.78
CA ASP A 131 2.05 14.55 -3.80
C ASP A 131 2.90 15.82 -3.62
N ALA A 132 3.24 16.16 -2.38
CA ALA A 132 4.12 17.28 -2.03
C ALA A 132 5.63 16.96 -2.10
N GLY A 133 6.00 15.70 -2.37
CA GLY A 133 7.38 15.22 -2.33
C GLY A 133 7.97 15.06 -0.92
N ASP A 134 7.16 15.17 0.13
CA ASP A 134 7.56 14.92 1.51
C ASP A 134 7.50 13.41 1.82
N THR A 135 8.49 12.67 1.33
CA THR A 135 8.60 11.22 1.52
C THR A 135 8.71 10.85 2.99
N ALA A 136 9.43 11.63 3.80
CA ALA A 136 9.60 11.39 5.23
C ALA A 136 8.28 11.57 6.01
N GLY A 137 7.54 12.65 5.74
CA GLY A 137 6.22 12.87 6.31
C GLY A 137 5.22 11.80 5.90
N ALA A 138 5.27 11.36 4.64
CA ALA A 138 4.45 10.25 4.14
C ALA A 138 4.72 8.95 4.90
N ILE A 139 5.98 8.54 5.04
CA ILE A 139 6.37 7.34 5.81
C ILE A 139 5.84 7.44 7.24
N GLY A 140 5.93 8.60 7.88
CA GLY A 140 5.42 8.81 9.25
C GLY A 140 3.90 8.59 9.37
N HIS A 141 3.11 9.22 8.50
CA HIS A 141 1.66 9.04 8.48
C HIS A 141 1.24 7.61 8.17
N LEU A 142 1.91 6.98 7.21
CA LEU A 142 1.59 5.64 6.74
C LEU A 142 2.07 4.56 7.71
N THR A 143 3.11 4.81 8.50
CA THR A 143 3.51 3.92 9.60
C THR A 143 2.46 3.89 10.68
N ALA A 144 1.99 5.06 11.13
CA ALA A 144 0.88 5.12 12.09
C ALA A 144 -0.38 4.43 11.53
N LEU A 145 -0.64 4.54 10.22
CA LEU A 145 -1.74 3.83 9.57
C LEU A 145 -1.56 2.31 9.66
N THR A 146 -0.42 1.76 9.25
CA THR A 146 -0.19 0.31 9.25
C THR A 146 -0.16 -0.28 10.66
N ASP A 147 0.25 0.49 11.66
CA ASP A 147 0.26 0.06 13.07
C ASP A 147 -1.15 -0.09 13.64
N HIS A 148 -2.10 0.73 13.15
CA HIS A 148 -3.48 0.76 13.64
C HIS A 148 -4.48 0.06 12.72
N ALA A 149 -4.14 -0.17 11.45
CA ALA A 149 -4.92 -0.90 10.46
C ALA A 149 -4.03 -1.89 9.69
N PRO A 150 -3.48 -2.93 10.35
CA PRO A 150 -2.54 -3.86 9.72
C PRO A 150 -3.17 -4.72 8.62
N ASP A 151 -4.49 -4.85 8.60
CA ASP A 151 -5.27 -5.57 7.60
C ASP A 151 -5.71 -4.69 6.41
N PHE A 152 -5.25 -3.44 6.34
CA PHE A 152 -5.59 -2.48 5.28
C PHE A 152 -4.51 -2.42 4.19
N PRO A 153 -4.69 -3.08 3.01
CA PRO A 153 -3.61 -3.23 2.04
C PRO A 153 -3.12 -1.92 1.45
N ALA A 154 -4.02 -0.95 1.22
CA ALA A 154 -3.64 0.32 0.59
C ALA A 154 -2.66 1.13 1.46
N GLY A 155 -2.73 1.03 2.78
CA GLY A 155 -1.77 1.67 3.69
C GLY A 155 -0.35 1.15 3.49
N TRP A 156 -0.19 -0.18 3.42
CA TRP A 156 1.08 -0.84 3.10
C TRP A 156 1.58 -0.46 1.71
N HIS A 157 0.70 -0.48 0.70
CA HIS A 157 1.07 -0.14 -0.68
C HIS A 157 1.60 1.29 -0.77
N LEU A 158 0.90 2.26 -0.19
CA LEU A 158 1.30 3.65 -0.25
C LEU A 158 2.59 3.90 0.54
N ARG A 159 2.82 3.16 1.64
CA ARG A 159 4.09 3.22 2.38
C ARG A 159 5.24 2.62 1.59
N ALA A 160 4.99 1.54 0.84
CA ALA A 160 5.97 0.98 -0.07
C ALA A 160 6.39 2.00 -1.15
N VAL A 161 5.42 2.74 -1.72
CA VAL A 161 5.71 3.85 -2.64
C VAL A 161 6.55 4.92 -1.96
N ALA A 162 6.23 5.31 -0.73
CA ALA A 162 7.00 6.29 0.03
C ALA A 162 8.45 5.84 0.29
N PHE A 163 8.65 4.60 0.70
CA PHE A 163 9.97 4.00 0.87
C PHE A 163 10.75 3.92 -0.44
N TYR A 164 10.10 3.51 -1.52
CA TYR A 164 10.70 3.46 -2.84
C TYR A 164 11.20 4.84 -3.29
N LEU A 165 10.38 5.88 -3.17
CA LEU A 165 10.77 7.26 -3.48
C LEU A 165 11.88 7.79 -2.55
N ASN A 166 12.00 7.25 -1.33
CA ASN A 166 13.09 7.54 -0.42
C ASN A 166 14.38 6.73 -0.69
N GLY A 167 14.36 5.79 -1.64
CA GLY A 167 15.47 4.88 -1.96
C GLY A 167 15.57 3.66 -1.03
N ASP A 168 14.59 3.45 -0.16
CA ASP A 168 14.53 2.35 0.80
C ASP A 168 13.89 1.09 0.17
N PHE A 169 14.58 0.48 -0.79
CA PHE A 169 14.06 -0.67 -1.55
C PHE A 169 13.71 -1.89 -0.67
N GLY A 170 14.48 -2.15 0.39
CA GLY A 170 14.24 -3.28 1.29
C GLY A 170 12.89 -3.18 2.03
N PRO A 171 12.65 -2.09 2.79
CA PRO A 171 11.35 -1.81 3.38
C PRO A 171 10.20 -1.78 2.37
N ALA A 172 10.39 -1.18 1.19
CA ALA A 172 9.37 -1.13 0.15
C ALA A 172 8.96 -2.55 -0.33
N LEU A 173 9.93 -3.45 -0.58
CA LEU A 173 9.62 -4.84 -0.96
C LEU A 173 8.90 -5.60 0.15
N ALA A 174 9.25 -5.35 1.41
CA ALA A 174 8.59 -5.98 2.56
C ALA A 174 7.11 -5.55 2.65
N ASP A 175 6.84 -4.26 2.45
CA ASP A 175 5.49 -3.71 2.44
C ASP A 175 4.68 -4.24 1.25
N LEU A 176 5.25 -4.30 0.04
CA LEU A 176 4.58 -4.94 -1.11
C LEU A 176 4.24 -6.41 -0.84
N GLY A 177 5.11 -7.13 -0.13
CA GLY A 177 4.84 -8.49 0.34
C GLY A 177 3.62 -8.56 1.26
N GLN A 178 3.45 -7.59 2.17
CA GLN A 178 2.25 -7.50 3.01
C GLN A 178 0.99 -7.22 2.18
N VAL A 179 1.07 -6.29 1.21
CA VAL A 179 -0.05 -5.99 0.31
C VAL A 179 -0.54 -7.26 -0.40
N LEU A 180 0.38 -8.00 -1.02
CA LEU A 180 0.05 -9.19 -1.79
C LEU A 180 -0.36 -10.39 -0.92
N ALA A 181 0.03 -10.41 0.35
CA ALA A 181 -0.48 -11.39 1.31
C ALA A 181 -1.93 -11.10 1.72
N LEU A 182 -2.32 -9.82 1.81
CA LEU A 182 -3.68 -9.40 2.18
C LEU A 182 -4.64 -9.40 0.98
N GLU A 183 -4.18 -8.90 -0.18
CA GLU A 183 -4.92 -8.85 -1.44
C GLU A 183 -4.02 -9.32 -2.60
N PRO A 184 -4.06 -10.63 -2.92
CA PRO A 184 -3.26 -11.18 -4.02
C PRO A 184 -3.58 -10.60 -5.40
N ARG A 185 -4.77 -9.98 -5.58
CA ARG A 185 -5.18 -9.36 -6.85
C ARG A 185 -4.82 -7.87 -6.93
N HIS A 186 -3.94 -7.38 -6.05
CA HIS A 186 -3.56 -5.97 -6.02
C HIS A 186 -2.63 -5.62 -7.20
N PHE A 187 -3.23 -5.36 -8.37
CA PHE A 187 -2.52 -5.13 -9.63
C PHE A 187 -1.49 -3.98 -9.54
N ALA A 188 -1.82 -2.88 -8.84
CA ALA A 188 -0.86 -1.79 -8.64
C ALA A 188 0.39 -2.24 -7.86
N ALA A 189 0.25 -3.15 -6.90
CA ALA A 189 1.38 -3.65 -6.10
C ALA A 189 2.22 -4.67 -6.88
N LEU A 190 1.58 -5.49 -7.73
CA LEU A 190 2.29 -6.39 -8.65
C LEU A 190 3.09 -5.59 -9.69
N THR A 191 2.52 -4.51 -10.24
CA THR A 191 3.23 -3.62 -11.17
C THR A 191 4.41 -2.93 -10.49
N GLN A 192 4.21 -2.35 -9.30
CA GLN A 192 5.30 -1.75 -8.51
C GLN A 192 6.39 -2.77 -8.16
N LEU A 193 6.02 -4.00 -7.80
CA LEU A 193 6.97 -5.08 -7.56
C LEU A 193 7.78 -5.40 -8.83
N GLY A 194 7.12 -5.45 -9.98
CA GLY A 194 7.77 -5.63 -11.29
C GLY A 194 8.81 -4.55 -11.55
N THR A 195 8.44 -3.28 -11.37
CA THR A 195 9.33 -2.13 -11.55
C THR A 195 10.55 -2.22 -10.62
N MET A 196 10.34 -2.46 -9.33
CA MET A 196 11.44 -2.58 -8.38
C MET A 196 12.38 -3.75 -8.70
N LEU A 197 11.83 -4.90 -9.11
CA LEU A 197 12.63 -6.07 -9.49
C LEU A 197 13.46 -5.80 -10.74
N GLU A 198 12.89 -5.08 -11.71
CA GLU A 198 13.58 -4.66 -12.94
C GLU A 198 14.74 -3.70 -12.62
N GLU A 199 14.53 -2.71 -11.75
CA GLU A 199 15.59 -1.79 -11.32
C GLU A 199 16.73 -2.49 -10.56
N MET A 200 16.41 -3.57 -9.84
CA MET A 200 17.40 -4.44 -9.20
C MET A 200 18.06 -5.43 -10.17
N GLY A 201 17.65 -5.46 -11.45
CA GLY A 201 18.19 -6.34 -12.49
C GLY A 201 17.65 -7.77 -12.47
N ASP A 202 16.62 -8.07 -11.67
CA ASP A 202 15.94 -9.37 -11.64
C ASP A 202 14.82 -9.42 -12.68
N ASN A 203 15.20 -9.28 -13.95
CA ASN A 203 14.28 -9.19 -15.10
C ASN A 203 13.32 -10.39 -15.20
N ARG A 204 13.78 -11.57 -14.78
CA ARG A 204 12.95 -12.79 -14.78
C ARG A 204 11.77 -12.65 -13.82
N ARG A 205 12.03 -12.22 -12.57
CA ARG A 205 10.97 -12.03 -11.57
C ARG A 205 10.14 -10.79 -11.85
N ALA A 206 10.74 -9.75 -12.43
CA ALA A 206 10.01 -8.58 -12.91
C ALA A 206 8.96 -8.97 -13.96
N LEU A 207 9.36 -9.73 -14.98
CA LEU A 207 8.47 -10.24 -16.03
C LEU A 207 7.31 -11.07 -15.47
N GLU A 208 7.59 -11.90 -14.46
CA GLU A 208 6.57 -12.69 -13.75
C GLU A 208 5.56 -11.77 -13.05
N ALA A 209 6.03 -10.78 -12.28
CA ALA A 209 5.16 -9.84 -11.57
C ALA A 209 4.28 -9.02 -12.51
N TYR A 210 4.84 -8.48 -13.60
CA TYR A 210 4.06 -7.74 -14.61
C TYR A 210 3.00 -8.64 -15.29
N ARG A 211 3.35 -9.90 -15.61
CA ARG A 211 2.38 -10.84 -16.19
C ARG A 211 1.25 -11.17 -15.24
N GLU A 212 1.53 -11.41 -13.95
CA GLU A 212 0.46 -11.61 -12.96
C GLU A 212 -0.44 -10.36 -12.85
N SER A 213 0.16 -9.16 -12.87
CA SER A 213 -0.60 -7.90 -12.87
C SER A 213 -1.54 -7.82 -14.09
N LEU A 214 -1.05 -8.13 -15.29
CA LEU A 214 -1.82 -8.07 -16.53
C LEU A 214 -2.90 -9.15 -16.65
N LYS A 215 -2.78 -10.29 -15.94
CA LYS A 215 -3.88 -11.26 -15.85
C LYS A 215 -5.09 -10.69 -15.11
N ILE A 216 -4.86 -9.78 -14.16
CA ILE A 216 -5.90 -9.14 -13.36
C ILE A 216 -6.43 -7.89 -14.06
N HIS A 217 -5.51 -7.05 -14.55
CA HIS A 217 -5.82 -5.79 -15.21
C HIS A 217 -5.05 -5.70 -16.54
N PRO A 218 -5.62 -6.22 -17.64
CA PRO A 218 -4.96 -6.26 -18.96
C PRO A 218 -4.67 -4.88 -19.57
N HIS A 219 -5.37 -3.84 -19.10
CA HIS A 219 -5.30 -2.49 -19.69
C HIS A 219 -4.15 -1.62 -19.14
N GLN A 220 -3.23 -2.18 -18.33
CA GLN A 220 -2.06 -1.45 -17.83
C GLN A 220 -0.97 -1.34 -18.90
N GLN A 221 -0.98 -0.22 -19.62
CA GLN A 221 -0.02 0.03 -20.71
C GLN A 221 1.43 -0.08 -20.26
N ASP A 222 1.79 0.52 -19.13
CA ASP A 222 3.16 0.48 -18.59
C ASP A 222 3.65 -0.95 -18.33
N ALA A 223 2.79 -1.80 -17.73
CA ALA A 223 3.11 -3.20 -17.50
C ALA A 223 3.22 -4.00 -18.81
N ALA A 224 2.35 -3.72 -19.78
CA ALA A 224 2.40 -4.37 -21.10
C ALA A 224 3.67 -4.01 -21.88
N ASP A 225 4.08 -2.74 -21.83
CA ASP A 225 5.31 -2.26 -22.44
C ASP A 225 6.55 -2.85 -21.75
N ALA A 226 6.53 -2.96 -20.42
CA ALA A 226 7.60 -3.61 -19.67
C ALA A 226 7.75 -5.10 -20.04
N VAL A 227 6.64 -5.85 -20.11
CA VAL A 227 6.64 -7.25 -20.57
C VAL A 227 7.26 -7.38 -21.96
N LYS A 228 6.79 -6.57 -22.91
CA LYS A 228 7.28 -6.60 -24.30
C LYS A 228 8.78 -6.31 -24.38
N ARG A 229 9.27 -5.32 -23.63
CA ARG A 229 10.69 -4.96 -23.58
C ARG A 229 11.53 -6.10 -23.00
N LEU A 230 11.16 -6.63 -21.84
CA LEU A 230 11.91 -7.68 -21.16
C LEU A 230 11.93 -9.01 -21.96
N GLU A 231 10.85 -9.33 -22.67
CA GLU A 231 10.82 -10.49 -23.57
C GLU A 231 11.77 -10.35 -24.75
N GLN A 232 11.87 -9.16 -25.35
CA GLN A 232 12.79 -8.88 -26.45
C GLN A 232 14.26 -9.00 -26.02
N GLU A 233 14.60 -8.48 -24.84
CA GLU A 233 15.94 -8.57 -24.27
C GLU A 233 16.35 -10.02 -23.99
N THR A 234 15.41 -10.81 -23.47
CA THR A 234 15.66 -12.23 -23.18
C THR A 234 15.88 -13.03 -24.48
N GLN A 235 15.05 -12.81 -25.51
CA GLN A 235 15.19 -13.49 -26.81
C GLN A 235 16.44 -13.07 -27.60
N GLY A 236 16.92 -11.83 -27.43
CA GLY A 236 18.13 -11.34 -28.08
C GLY A 236 19.44 -11.82 -27.45
N THR A 237 19.38 -12.33 -26.20
CA THR A 237 20.57 -12.82 -25.47
C THR A 237 20.86 -14.31 -25.75
N ASP A 238 19.87 -15.05 -26.26
CA ASP A 238 19.96 -16.49 -26.54
C ASP A 238 20.42 -16.84 -28.00
N ALA A 239 20.87 -15.86 -28.79
CA ALA A 239 21.29 -16.00 -30.19
C ALA A 239 22.82 -15.87 -30.40
#